data_AF-A0A820Z8A7-F1
#
_entry.id   AF-A0A820Z8A7-F1
#
_cell.length_a   1.000
_cell.length_b   1.000
_cell.length_c   1.000
_cell.angle_alpha   90.00
_cell.angle_beta   90.00
_cell.angle_gamma   90.00
#
_symmetry.space_group_name_H-M   'P 1'
#
loop_
_entity.id
_entity.type
_entity.pdbx_description
1 polymer ?
#
loop_
_entity_poly.entity_id
_entity_poly.type
_entity_poly.pdbx_seq_one_letter_code
_entity_poly.pdbx_strand_id
1 'polypeptide(L)'
;MFRDRYEKCQYDLEQAIKDREVVSNKFKLLLDEMHDREEQISDLRKKADDECMKKEVAMKNLQEIESNAIQNNLFLSRRTSSRRQHDYDRSERNVARRFEQALEVEYVKYKKLQNEKDEELATLSEDINKLKRELKTQKDEIEKYKRILETHGSIDNISLTNDNLDDDREDLESWVQIPTRNIRRGGGWKTQYAVITNNKFLLYNSDKDQLAAISIDVE
;
A
#
# COMPACT_ATOMS: atom_id res chain seq x y z
N MET A 1 15.27 -54.04 -16.60
CA MET A 1 16.21 -54.21 -15.45
C MET A 1 17.50 -53.41 -15.56
N PHE A 2 18.37 -53.60 -16.56
CA PHE A 2 19.61 -52.79 -16.65
C PHE A 2 19.35 -51.34 -17.09
N ARG A 3 18.46 -51.13 -18.08
CA ARG A 3 18.05 -49.80 -18.54
C ARG A 3 17.38 -48.98 -17.42
N ASP A 4 16.40 -49.54 -16.72
CA ASP A 4 15.71 -48.84 -15.62
C ASP A 4 16.66 -48.44 -14.48
N ARG A 5 17.68 -49.27 -14.19
CA ARG A 5 18.73 -48.94 -13.20
C ARG A 5 19.65 -47.83 -13.70
N TYR A 6 19.97 -47.82 -14.99
CA TYR A 6 20.76 -46.77 -15.62
C TYR A 6 20.02 -45.43 -15.63
N GLU A 7 18.74 -45.43 -16.02
CA GLU A 7 17.89 -44.24 -16.03
C GLU A 7 17.68 -43.67 -14.63
N LYS A 8 17.47 -44.53 -13.62
CA LYS A 8 17.40 -44.09 -12.22
C LYS A 8 18.72 -43.48 -11.74
N CYS A 9 19.85 -44.12 -12.04
CA CYS A 9 21.17 -43.61 -11.68
C CYS A 9 21.44 -42.24 -12.35
N GLN A 10 21.02 -42.07 -13.61
CA GLN A 10 21.14 -40.81 -14.32
C GLN A 10 20.28 -39.71 -13.69
N TYR A 11 19.03 -40.02 -13.33
CA TYR A 11 18.15 -39.09 -12.62
C TYR A 11 18.73 -38.67 -11.26
N ASP A 12 19.20 -39.63 -10.46
CA ASP A 12 19.81 -39.37 -9.15
C ASP A 12 21.08 -38.50 -9.29
N LEU A 13 21.88 -38.72 -10.35
CA LEU A 13 23.06 -37.90 -10.67
C LEU A 13 22.66 -36.46 -11.04
N GLU A 14 21.66 -36.29 -11.92
CA GLU A 14 21.16 -34.97 -12.32
C GLU A 14 20.58 -34.20 -11.12
N GLN A 15 19.87 -34.88 -10.23
CA GLN A 15 19.35 -34.28 -9.00
C GLN A 15 20.48 -33.87 -8.06
N ALA A 16 21.49 -34.73 -7.86
CA ALA A 16 22.65 -34.39 -7.03
C ALA A 16 23.45 -33.19 -7.57
N ILE A 17 23.53 -33.02 -8.90
CA ILE A 17 24.16 -31.85 -9.52
C ILE A 17 23.36 -30.58 -9.20
N LYS A 18 22.03 -30.61 -9.35
CA LYS A 18 21.16 -29.47 -9.01
C LYS A 18 21.26 -29.10 -7.54
N ASP A 19 21.21 -30.08 -6.65
CA ASP A 19 21.32 -29.84 -5.21
C ASP A 19 22.69 -29.26 -4.86
N ARG A 20 23.76 -29.75 -5.49
CA ARG A 20 25.11 -29.16 -5.36
C ARG A 20 25.14 -27.69 -5.81
N GLU A 21 24.52 -27.36 -6.94
CA GLU A 21 24.45 -25.98 -7.43
C GLU A 21 23.69 -25.07 -6.46
N VAL A 22 22.55 -25.53 -5.93
CA VAL A 22 21.75 -24.80 -4.94
C VAL A 22 22.57 -24.55 -3.67
N VAL A 23 23.25 -25.57 -3.15
CA VAL A 23 24.11 -25.44 -1.97
C VAL A 23 25.29 -24.50 -2.25
N SER A 24 25.92 -24.61 -3.42
CA SER A 24 27.02 -23.74 -3.82
C SER A 24 26.59 -22.26 -3.89
N ASN A 25 25.42 -21.99 -4.46
CA ASN A 25 24.87 -20.64 -4.55
C ASN A 25 24.53 -20.09 -3.16
N LYS A 26 23.92 -20.92 -2.30
CA LYS A 26 23.63 -20.54 -0.92
C LYS A 26 24.91 -20.25 -0.12
N PHE A 27 25.95 -21.05 -0.30
CA PHE A 27 27.24 -20.85 0.35
C PHE A 27 27.89 -19.53 -0.11
N LYS A 28 27.82 -19.22 -1.40
CA LYS A 28 28.31 -17.95 -1.94
C LYS A 28 27.59 -16.74 -1.35
N LEU A 29 26.26 -16.78 -1.30
CA LEU A 29 25.47 -15.71 -0.67
C LEU A 29 25.81 -15.53 0.81
N LEU A 30 26.00 -16.63 1.55
CA LEU A 30 26.41 -16.54 2.96
C LEU A 30 27.80 -15.95 3.14
N LEU A 31 28.74 -16.21 2.24
CA LEU A 31 30.07 -15.59 2.26
C LEU A 31 30.00 -14.09 1.99
N ASP A 32 29.23 -13.67 0.99
CA ASP A 32 29.03 -12.25 0.67
C ASP A 32 28.37 -11.52 1.87
N GLU A 33 27.33 -12.10 2.46
CA GLU A 33 26.70 -11.55 3.66
C GLU A 33 27.64 -11.51 4.88
N MET A 34 28.54 -12.48 5.02
CA MET A 34 29.53 -12.47 6.10
C MET A 34 30.54 -11.34 5.92
N HIS A 35 31.00 -11.12 4.69
CA HIS A 35 31.93 -10.04 4.36
C HIS A 35 31.29 -8.67 4.63
N ASP A 36 30.02 -8.47 4.23
CA ASP A 36 29.28 -7.23 4.50
C ASP A 36 29.12 -6.99 6.01
N ARG A 37 28.86 -8.04 6.79
CA ARG A 37 28.79 -7.94 8.25
C ARG A 37 30.15 -7.63 8.87
N GLU A 38 31.24 -8.19 8.36
CA GLU A 38 32.60 -7.89 8.82
C GLU A 38 32.96 -6.42 8.57
N GLU A 39 32.61 -5.87 7.41
CA GLU A 39 32.80 -4.46 7.09
C GLU A 39 32.00 -3.56 8.05
N GLN A 40 30.73 -3.87 8.29
CA GLN A 40 29.90 -3.15 9.26
C GLN A 40 30.46 -3.20 10.68
N ILE A 41 30.97 -4.36 11.11
CA ILE A 41 31.61 -4.52 12.42
C ILE A 41 32.88 -3.66 12.51
N SER A 42 33.68 -3.62 11.45
CA SER A 42 34.89 -2.79 11.38
C SER A 42 34.55 -1.30 11.54
N ASP A 43 33.54 -0.82 10.81
CA ASP A 43 33.07 0.57 10.89
C ASP A 43 32.53 0.94 12.28
N LEU A 44 31.75 0.04 12.88
CA LEU A 44 31.22 0.23 14.22
C LEU A 44 32.33 0.28 15.27
N ARG A 45 33.36 -0.59 15.14
CA ARG A 45 34.55 -0.56 16.02
C ARG A 45 35.27 0.77 15.91
N LYS A 46 35.51 1.26 14.69
CA LYS A 46 36.17 2.55 14.47
C LYS A 46 35.39 3.72 15.08
N LYS A 47 34.06 3.73 14.93
CA LYS A 47 33.19 4.74 15.57
C LYS A 47 33.26 4.67 17.09
N ALA A 48 33.25 3.47 17.66
CA ALA A 48 33.38 3.28 19.11
C ALA A 48 34.74 3.77 19.63
N ASP A 49 35.82 3.51 18.91
CA ASP A 49 37.16 4.00 19.27
C ASP A 49 37.23 5.53 19.21
N ASP A 50 36.64 6.15 18.18
CA ASP A 50 36.56 7.62 18.07
C ASP A 50 35.77 8.24 19.23
N GLU A 51 34.66 7.63 19.66
CA GLU A 51 33.88 8.09 20.81
C GLU A 51 34.63 7.89 22.13
N CYS A 52 35.30 6.76 22.32
CA CYS A 52 36.17 6.52 23.47
C CYS A 52 37.28 7.57 23.56
N MET A 53 37.95 7.89 22.45
CA MET A 53 38.98 8.92 22.40
C MET A 53 38.41 10.30 22.77
N LYS A 54 37.26 10.69 22.22
CA LYS A 54 36.59 11.96 22.57
C LYS A 54 36.23 12.01 24.04
N LYS A 55 35.73 10.90 24.60
CA LYS A 55 35.40 10.78 26.03
C LYS A 55 36.65 10.93 26.89
N GLU A 56 37.74 10.26 26.56
CA GLU A 56 39.00 10.39 27.29
C GLU A 56 39.55 11.82 27.26
N VAL A 57 39.50 12.49 26.11
CA VAL A 57 39.91 13.90 25.99
C VAL A 57 39.03 14.80 26.84
N ALA A 58 37.70 14.62 26.79
CA ALA A 58 36.78 15.39 27.63
C ALA A 58 37.03 15.15 29.14
N MET A 59 37.26 13.90 29.54
CA MET A 59 37.58 13.55 30.92
C MET A 59 38.91 14.17 31.38
N LYS A 60 39.96 14.11 30.55
CA LYS A 60 41.25 14.76 30.87
C LYS A 60 41.10 16.27 31.02
N ASN A 61 40.35 16.91 30.12
CA ASN A 61 40.08 18.35 30.20
C ASN A 61 39.29 18.71 31.46
N LEU A 62 38.28 17.91 31.84
CA LEU A 62 37.53 18.11 33.08
C LEU A 62 38.41 17.93 34.31
N GLN A 63 39.24 16.88 34.33
CA GLN A 63 40.18 16.64 35.41
C GLN A 63 41.20 17.77 35.53
N GLU A 64 41.66 18.34 34.42
CA GLU A 64 42.52 19.52 34.41
C GLU A 64 41.79 20.76 34.96
N ILE A 65 40.53 21.00 34.57
CA ILE A 65 39.71 22.10 35.11
C ILE A 65 39.50 21.92 36.62
N GLU A 66 39.17 20.72 37.08
CA GLU A 66 38.98 20.40 38.49
C GLU A 66 40.29 20.54 39.27
N SER A 67 41.38 19.99 38.77
CA SER A 67 42.71 20.13 39.39
C SER A 67 43.13 21.59 39.45
N ASN A 68 42.93 22.35 38.38
CA ASN A 68 43.19 23.79 38.36
C ASN A 68 42.24 24.54 39.31
N ALA A 69 40.97 24.16 39.44
CA ALA A 69 40.04 24.78 40.38
C ALA A 69 40.42 24.48 41.84
N ILE A 70 40.88 23.25 42.13
CA ILE A 70 41.35 22.81 43.45
C ILE A 70 42.70 23.48 43.80
N GLN A 71 43.64 23.54 42.85
CA GLN A 71 44.92 24.22 43.04
C GLN A 71 44.75 25.73 43.16
N ASN A 72 43.80 26.31 42.42
CA ASN A 72 43.40 27.72 42.54
C ASN A 72 42.31 27.92 43.59
N ASN A 73 42.27 27.09 44.65
CA ASN A 73 41.30 27.20 45.74
C ASN A 73 41.13 28.64 46.21
N LEU A 74 40.06 29.24 45.70
CA LEU A 74 39.55 30.60 45.89
C LEU A 74 38.89 30.78 47.26
N PHE A 75 39.13 29.88 48.21
CA PHE A 75 38.66 30.08 49.59
C PHE A 75 39.39 31.23 50.29
N LEU A 76 40.47 31.79 49.74
CA LEU A 76 41.20 32.91 50.37
C LEU A 76 41.67 34.05 49.46
N SER A 77 41.51 34.03 48.14
CA SER A 77 42.01 35.17 47.36
C SER A 77 41.38 35.37 46.00
N ARG A 78 41.12 36.65 45.74
CA ARG A 78 40.90 37.27 44.44
C ARG A 78 39.45 37.27 43.98
N ARG A 79 38.77 38.35 44.36
CA ARG A 79 37.99 39.21 43.47
C ARG A 79 38.56 39.15 42.05
N THR A 80 38.13 38.19 41.24
CA THR A 80 38.41 38.18 39.82
C THR A 80 37.41 39.16 39.21
N SER A 81 37.92 40.35 38.89
CA SER A 81 37.37 41.31 37.92
C SER A 81 35.88 41.12 37.58
N SER A 82 35.02 41.91 38.24
CA SER A 82 33.57 42.06 38.02
C SER A 82 33.13 42.03 36.53
N ARG A 83 34.03 42.42 35.62
CA ARG A 83 33.82 42.42 34.17
C ARG A 83 33.74 41.02 33.55
N ARG A 84 34.56 40.05 34.00
CA ARG A 84 34.53 38.67 33.47
C ARG A 84 33.27 37.91 33.91
N GLN A 85 32.80 38.17 35.13
CA GLN A 85 31.53 37.62 35.61
C GLN A 85 30.35 38.18 34.81
N HIS A 86 30.32 39.49 34.57
CA HIS A 86 29.29 40.12 33.76
C HIS A 86 29.21 39.58 32.32
N ASP A 87 30.36 39.31 31.68
CA ASP A 87 30.38 38.76 30.33
C ASP A 87 29.89 37.30 30.28
N TYR A 88 30.16 36.51 31.33
CA TYR A 88 29.62 35.16 31.48
C TYR A 88 28.10 35.18 31.66
N ASP A 89 27.59 35.98 32.60
CA ASP A 89 26.15 36.12 32.85
C ASP A 89 25.39 36.63 31.59
N ARG A 90 26.03 37.51 30.81
CA ARG A 90 25.47 38.00 29.53
C ARG A 90 25.43 36.91 28.47
N SER A 91 26.48 36.09 28.37
CA SER A 91 26.53 34.95 27.46
C SER A 91 25.43 33.93 27.80
N GLU A 92 25.28 33.61 29.09
CA GLU A 92 24.27 32.67 29.60
C GLU A 92 22.84 33.14 29.27
N ARG A 93 22.52 34.42 29.52
CA ARG A 93 21.21 34.98 29.13
C ARG A 93 20.96 34.92 27.63
N ASN A 94 21.97 35.15 26.80
CA ASN A 94 21.82 35.05 25.34
C ASN A 94 21.54 33.62 24.89
N VAL A 95 22.18 32.62 25.52
CA VAL A 95 21.94 31.21 25.25
C VAL A 95 20.53 30.82 25.69
N ALA A 96 20.11 31.20 26.90
CA ALA A 96 18.74 30.97 27.39
C ALA A 96 17.69 31.55 26.43
N ARG A 97 17.88 32.80 25.99
CA ARG A 97 16.98 33.44 25.01
C ARG A 97 16.92 32.70 23.68
N ARG A 98 18.05 32.18 23.18
CA ARG A 98 18.07 31.38 21.94
C ARG A 98 17.35 30.05 22.11
N PHE A 99 17.51 29.39 23.26
CA PHE A 99 16.79 28.16 23.58
C PHE A 99 15.29 28.40 23.66
N GLU A 100 14.83 29.46 24.33
CA GLU A 100 13.41 29.84 24.37
C GLU A 100 12.85 30.11 22.97
N GLN A 101 13.59 30.84 22.13
CA GLN A 101 13.16 31.09 20.74
C GLN A 101 13.08 29.80 19.91
N ALA A 102 14.05 28.90 20.05
CA ALA A 102 14.02 27.62 19.35
C ALA A 102 12.85 26.74 19.82
N LEU A 103 12.59 26.74 21.14
CA LEU A 103 11.48 26.00 21.74
C LEU A 103 10.13 26.52 21.25
N GLU A 104 9.94 27.84 21.18
CA GLU A 104 8.71 28.44 20.65
C GLU A 104 8.48 28.08 19.18
N VAL A 105 9.54 28.12 18.35
CA VAL A 105 9.44 27.75 16.93
C VAL A 105 9.05 26.28 16.77
N GLU A 106 9.68 25.37 17.51
CA GLU A 106 9.30 23.95 17.47
C GLU A 106 7.90 23.70 18.05
N TYR A 107 7.50 24.42 19.09
CA TYR A 107 6.14 24.34 19.63
C TYR A 107 5.09 24.75 18.60
N VAL A 108 5.29 25.88 17.91
CA VAL A 108 4.39 26.35 16.85
C VAL A 108 4.34 25.35 15.69
N LYS A 109 5.49 24.80 15.29
CA LYS A 109 5.58 23.79 14.22
C LYS A 109 4.85 22.50 14.59
N TYR A 110 5.05 22.01 15.81
CA TYR A 110 4.35 20.84 16.31
C TYR A 110 2.84 21.06 16.34
N LYS A 111 2.39 22.23 16.85
CA LYS A 111 0.98 22.57 16.88
C LYS A 111 0.33 22.65 15.49
N LYS A 112 1.05 23.17 14.49
CA LYS A 112 0.59 23.17 13.10
C LYS A 112 0.44 21.74 12.56
N LEU A 113 1.46 20.91 12.75
CA LEU A 113 1.44 19.52 12.31
C LEU A 113 0.29 18.74 12.99
N GLN A 114 0.05 19.00 14.27
CA GLN A 114 -1.07 18.41 15.00
C GLN A 114 -2.41 18.80 14.36
N ASN A 115 -2.62 20.09 14.09
CA ASN A 115 -3.85 20.54 13.42
C ASN A 115 -4.02 19.92 12.03
N GLU A 116 -2.97 19.83 11.23
CA GLU A 116 -3.00 19.18 9.91
C GLU A 116 -3.43 17.70 10.02
N LYS A 117 -2.93 16.99 11.04
CA LYS A 117 -3.30 15.59 11.29
C LYS A 117 -4.72 15.44 11.79
N ASP A 118 -5.19 16.36 12.63
CA ASP A 118 -6.58 16.38 13.10
C ASP A 118 -7.56 16.63 11.94
N GLU A 119 -7.22 17.53 11.00
CA GLU A 119 -7.97 17.78 9.77
C GLU A 119 -7.98 16.54 8.84
N GLU A 120 -6.83 15.88 8.65
CA GLU A 120 -6.73 14.63 7.88
C GLU A 120 -7.60 13.52 8.48
N LEU A 121 -7.59 13.36 9.81
CA LEU A 121 -8.44 12.39 10.49
C LEU A 121 -9.94 12.73 10.35
N ALA A 122 -10.30 14.00 10.39
CA ALA A 122 -11.69 14.44 10.20
C ALA A 122 -12.20 14.08 8.79
N THR A 123 -11.41 14.37 7.75
CA THR A 123 -11.78 14.05 6.36
C THR A 123 -11.91 12.54 6.13
N LEU A 124 -10.97 11.74 6.63
CA LEU A 124 -11.05 10.27 6.57
C LEU A 124 -12.29 9.72 7.30
N SER A 125 -12.66 10.32 8.43
CA SER A 125 -13.86 9.95 9.17
C SER A 125 -15.13 10.24 8.38
N GLU A 126 -15.19 11.39 7.69
CA GLU A 126 -16.30 11.73 6.80
C GLU A 126 -16.42 10.75 5.63
N ASP A 127 -15.29 10.38 5.00
CA ASP A 127 -15.24 9.41 3.91
C ASP A 127 -15.72 8.02 4.36
N ILE A 128 -15.26 7.55 5.53
CA ILE A 128 -15.75 6.30 6.12
C ILE A 128 -17.27 6.34 6.31
N ASN A 129 -17.82 7.46 6.79
CA ASN A 129 -19.25 7.61 6.99
C ASN A 129 -20.03 7.66 5.67
N LYS A 130 -19.45 8.24 4.61
CA LYS A 130 -20.01 8.22 3.26
C LYS A 130 -20.06 6.81 2.70
N LEU A 131 -18.94 6.08 2.75
CA LEU A 131 -18.86 4.68 2.30
C LEU A 131 -19.82 3.77 3.08
N LYS A 132 -19.97 3.96 4.40
CA LYS A 132 -20.96 3.24 5.21
C LYS A 132 -22.39 3.48 4.72
N ARG A 133 -22.72 4.71 4.31
CA ARG A 133 -24.04 5.06 3.76
C ARG A 133 -24.26 4.39 2.39
N GLU A 134 -23.30 4.46 1.49
CA GLU A 134 -23.35 3.81 0.18
C GLU A 134 -23.47 2.28 0.28
N LEU A 135 -22.74 1.68 1.23
CA LEU A 135 -22.82 0.25 1.49
C LEU A 135 -24.21 -0.13 2.05
N LYS A 136 -24.81 0.71 2.88
CA LYS A 136 -26.17 0.50 3.37
C LYS A 136 -27.18 0.56 2.22
N THR A 137 -27.11 1.57 1.35
CA THR A 137 -28.04 1.68 0.21
C THR A 137 -27.91 0.49 -0.75
N GLN A 138 -26.68 0.04 -1.03
CA GLN A 138 -26.46 -1.16 -1.85
C GLN A 138 -26.99 -2.43 -1.19
N LYS A 139 -26.88 -2.57 0.14
CA LYS A 139 -27.49 -3.69 0.87
C LYS A 139 -29.02 -3.65 0.76
N ASP A 140 -29.62 -2.48 0.92
CA ASP A 140 -31.07 -2.31 0.80
C ASP A 140 -31.55 -2.65 -0.62
N GLU A 141 -30.79 -2.27 -1.66
CA GLU A 141 -31.05 -2.66 -3.06
C GLU A 141 -30.96 -4.18 -3.27
N ILE A 142 -29.91 -4.83 -2.75
CA ILE A 142 -29.78 -6.29 -2.80
C ILE A 142 -30.96 -6.97 -2.11
N GLU A 143 -31.37 -6.50 -0.94
CA GLU A 143 -32.55 -7.03 -0.24
C GLU A 143 -33.85 -6.83 -1.02
N LYS A 144 -34.01 -5.69 -1.70
CA LYS A 144 -35.14 -5.45 -2.61
C LYS A 144 -35.16 -6.47 -3.74
N TYR A 145 -34.04 -6.70 -4.42
CA TYR A 145 -33.96 -7.69 -5.50
C TYR A 145 -34.16 -9.12 -5.00
N LYS A 146 -33.62 -9.46 -3.82
CA LYS A 146 -33.89 -10.76 -3.18
C LYS A 146 -35.37 -10.96 -2.89
N ARG A 147 -36.06 -9.96 -2.34
CA ARG A 147 -37.52 -10.02 -2.12
C ARG A 147 -38.29 -10.23 -3.43
N ILE A 148 -37.93 -9.51 -4.49
CA ILE A 148 -38.53 -9.69 -5.83
C ILE A 148 -38.30 -11.13 -6.32
N LEU A 149 -37.08 -11.65 -6.19
CA LEU A 149 -36.76 -13.03 -6.56
C LEU A 149 -37.48 -14.05 -5.67
N GLU A 150 -37.70 -13.79 -4.39
CA GLU A 150 -38.45 -14.68 -3.49
C GLU A 150 -39.96 -14.65 -3.82
N THR A 151 -40.51 -13.50 -4.18
CA THR A 151 -41.92 -13.37 -4.59
C THR A 151 -42.19 -13.95 -5.97
N HIS A 152 -41.23 -13.88 -6.89
CA HIS A 152 -41.34 -14.40 -8.27
C HIS A 152 -40.64 -15.75 -8.48
N GLY A 153 -39.95 -16.27 -7.46
CA GLY A 153 -39.12 -17.47 -7.49
C GLY A 153 -39.84 -18.76 -7.12
N SER A 154 -41.16 -18.81 -7.28
CA SER A 154 -41.83 -20.09 -7.54
C SER A 154 -41.95 -20.22 -9.07
N ILE A 155 -40.91 -20.80 -9.66
CA ILE A 155 -40.74 -20.99 -11.12
C ILE A 155 -41.89 -21.85 -11.73
N ASP A 156 -42.75 -22.45 -10.91
CA ASP A 156 -43.83 -23.33 -11.38
C ASP A 156 -45.24 -22.69 -11.42
N ASN A 157 -45.42 -21.42 -11.04
CA ASN A 157 -46.77 -20.81 -10.97
C ASN A 157 -46.87 -19.37 -11.51
N ILE A 158 -46.20 -19.04 -12.61
CA ILE A 158 -46.59 -17.88 -13.42
C ILE A 158 -47.81 -18.28 -14.27
N SER A 159 -48.94 -18.49 -13.60
CA SER A 159 -50.25 -18.33 -14.23
C SER A 159 -50.47 -16.83 -14.35
N LEU A 160 -50.50 -16.37 -15.60
CA LEU A 160 -50.81 -15.01 -15.99
C LEU A 160 -52.23 -14.64 -15.56
N THR A 161 -52.42 -14.24 -14.30
CA THR A 161 -53.54 -13.36 -13.92
C THR A 161 -52.97 -11.96 -13.75
N ASN A 162 -52.86 -11.30 -14.90
CA ASN A 162 -52.81 -9.84 -15.00
C ASN A 162 -54.06 -9.29 -14.33
N ASP A 163 -53.89 -8.62 -13.20
CA ASP A 163 -54.76 -7.51 -12.84
C ASP A 163 -53.95 -6.58 -11.93
N ASN A 164 -53.72 -5.35 -12.39
CA ASN A 164 -53.07 -4.22 -11.70
C ASN A 164 -51.56 -4.00 -11.87
N LEU A 165 -51.04 -4.15 -13.08
CA LEU A 165 -49.90 -3.34 -13.54
C LEU A 165 -50.19 -2.89 -14.97
N ASP A 166 -51.10 -1.92 -15.08
CA ASP A 166 -51.11 -1.01 -16.21
C ASP A 166 -49.87 -0.11 -16.10
N ASP A 167 -49.30 0.21 -17.27
CA ASP A 167 -48.28 1.24 -17.47
C ASP A 167 -46.82 0.83 -17.19
N ASP A 168 -46.31 -0.13 -17.99
CA ASP A 168 -44.92 -0.17 -18.49
C ASP A 168 -44.69 -1.43 -19.35
N ARG A 169 -45.39 -1.50 -20.50
CA ARG A 169 -45.03 -2.39 -21.61
C ARG A 169 -44.17 -1.62 -22.59
N GLU A 170 -42.99 -1.19 -22.17
CA GLU A 170 -41.93 -0.88 -23.13
C GLU A 170 -41.25 -2.21 -23.51
N ASP A 171 -41.71 -2.76 -24.63
CA ASP A 171 -41.03 -3.64 -25.57
C ASP A 171 -39.73 -4.30 -25.07
N LEU A 172 -39.86 -5.54 -24.60
CA LEU A 172 -38.77 -6.47 -24.30
C LEU A 172 -38.03 -6.95 -25.57
N GLU A 173 -37.57 -6.01 -26.39
CA GLU A 173 -36.69 -6.24 -27.55
C GLU A 173 -35.25 -5.85 -27.21
N SER A 174 -34.62 -6.61 -26.31
CA SER A 174 -33.21 -6.38 -25.97
C SER A 174 -32.31 -7.03 -27.02
N TRP A 175 -31.74 -6.23 -27.92
CA TRP A 175 -30.68 -6.66 -28.83
C TRP A 175 -29.41 -6.99 -28.04
N VAL A 176 -28.87 -8.20 -28.22
CA VAL A 176 -27.61 -8.62 -27.58
C VAL A 176 -26.54 -8.85 -28.64
N GLN A 177 -25.41 -8.16 -28.50
CA GLN A 177 -24.23 -8.36 -29.33
C GLN A 177 -23.44 -9.56 -28.82
N ILE A 178 -23.32 -10.61 -29.63
CA ILE A 178 -22.59 -11.82 -29.27
C ILE A 178 -21.32 -11.91 -30.12
N PRO A 179 -20.12 -11.81 -29.53
CA PRO A 179 -18.88 -12.01 -30.26
C PRO A 179 -18.71 -13.51 -30.58
N THR A 180 -18.81 -13.88 -31.86
CA THR A 180 -18.64 -15.27 -32.30
C THR A 180 -17.34 -15.46 -33.08
N ARG A 181 -16.65 -16.56 -32.78
CA ARG A 181 -15.32 -16.87 -33.34
C ARG A 181 -15.48 -17.50 -34.73
N ASN A 182 -14.91 -16.89 -35.76
CA ASN A 182 -14.98 -17.42 -37.13
C ASN A 182 -13.95 -18.53 -37.35
N ILE A 183 -14.39 -19.79 -37.37
CA ILE A 183 -13.51 -20.97 -37.46
C ILE A 183 -12.98 -21.21 -38.88
N ARG A 184 -13.58 -20.62 -39.94
CA ARG A 184 -13.30 -21.02 -41.33
C ARG A 184 -12.36 -20.10 -42.14
N ARG A 185 -11.97 -18.91 -41.66
CA ARG A 185 -11.04 -18.01 -42.38
C ARG A 185 -10.10 -17.23 -41.46
N GLY A 186 -9.16 -17.93 -40.82
CA GLY A 186 -7.96 -17.27 -40.25
C GLY A 186 -8.20 -16.37 -39.03
N GLY A 187 -9.00 -16.81 -38.06
CA GLY A 187 -8.90 -16.34 -36.67
C GLY A 187 -9.29 -14.88 -36.40
N GLY A 188 -10.43 -14.42 -36.93
CA GLY A 188 -11.03 -13.14 -36.55
C GLY A 188 -12.26 -13.30 -35.66
N TRP A 189 -12.50 -12.32 -34.78
CA TRP A 189 -13.77 -12.14 -34.08
C TRP A 189 -14.79 -11.52 -35.04
N LYS A 190 -15.98 -12.08 -35.14
CA LYS A 190 -17.08 -11.50 -35.92
C LYS A 190 -18.19 -11.07 -34.98
N THR A 191 -18.70 -9.86 -35.19
CA THR A 191 -19.89 -9.37 -34.49
C THR A 191 -21.13 -10.01 -35.10
N GLN A 192 -21.96 -10.64 -34.26
CA GLN A 192 -23.30 -11.12 -34.62
C GLN A 192 -24.33 -10.47 -33.68
N TYR A 193 -25.53 -10.25 -34.22
CA TYR A 193 -26.65 -9.67 -33.49
C TYR A 193 -27.73 -10.72 -33.30
N ALA A 194 -28.30 -10.79 -32.10
CA ALA A 194 -29.39 -11.71 -31.81
C ALA A 194 -30.61 -10.96 -31.29
N VAL A 195 -31.79 -11.38 -31.76
CA VAL A 195 -33.10 -10.95 -31.24
C VAL A 195 -33.76 -12.12 -30.56
N ILE A 196 -34.23 -11.89 -29.34
CA ILE A 196 -34.99 -12.87 -28.55
C ILE A 196 -36.43 -12.38 -28.51
N THR A 197 -37.32 -13.10 -29.17
CA THR A 197 -38.77 -12.90 -29.04
C THR A 197 -39.35 -14.00 -28.15
N ASN A 198 -40.60 -13.82 -27.71
CA ASN A 198 -41.30 -14.72 -26.79
C ASN A 198 -41.30 -16.22 -27.19
N ASN A 199 -40.97 -16.57 -28.44
CA ASN A 199 -40.83 -17.97 -28.88
C ASN A 199 -39.78 -18.23 -29.98
N LYS A 200 -38.92 -17.26 -30.33
CA LYS A 200 -37.92 -17.45 -31.39
C LYS A 200 -36.61 -16.73 -31.05
N PHE A 201 -35.52 -17.37 -31.44
CA PHE A 201 -34.15 -16.83 -31.39
C PHE A 201 -33.65 -16.64 -32.82
N LEU A 202 -33.38 -15.39 -33.20
CA LEU A 202 -32.93 -15.04 -34.55
C LEU A 202 -31.50 -14.49 -34.51
N LEU A 203 -30.65 -14.97 -35.43
CA LEU A 203 -29.23 -14.59 -35.54
C LEU A 203 -28.97 -13.85 -36.85
N TYR A 204 -28.42 -12.64 -36.74
CA TYR A 204 -28.10 -11.78 -37.86
C TYR A 204 -26.59 -11.61 -38.00
N ASN A 205 -26.13 -11.61 -39.26
CA ASN A 205 -24.73 -11.74 -39.61
C ASN A 205 -24.06 -10.42 -40.03
N SER A 206 -24.81 -9.32 -40.04
CA SER A 206 -24.41 -7.99 -40.55
C SER A 206 -25.29 -6.89 -39.95
N ASP A 207 -24.74 -5.70 -39.69
CA ASP A 207 -25.49 -4.49 -39.26
C ASP A 207 -26.62 -4.13 -40.23
N LYS A 208 -26.43 -4.45 -41.53
CA LYS A 208 -27.47 -4.22 -42.55
C LYS A 208 -28.68 -5.12 -42.34
N ASP A 209 -28.50 -6.33 -41.83
CA ASP A 209 -29.60 -7.26 -41.57
C ASP A 209 -30.38 -6.82 -40.32
N GLN A 210 -29.70 -6.21 -39.34
CA GLN A 210 -30.34 -5.59 -38.17
C GLN A 210 -31.25 -4.42 -38.59
N LEU A 211 -30.74 -3.51 -39.42
CA LEU A 211 -31.52 -2.36 -39.90
C LEU A 211 -32.71 -2.79 -40.77
N ALA A 212 -32.53 -3.80 -41.61
CA ALA A 212 -33.62 -4.35 -42.43
C ALA A 212 -34.71 -5.04 -41.59
N ALA A 213 -34.34 -5.70 -40.49
CA ALA A 213 -35.31 -6.32 -39.57
C ALA A 213 -36.15 -5.27 -38.83
N ILE A 214 -35.52 -4.19 -38.35
CA ILE A 214 -36.21 -3.07 -37.70
C ILE A 214 -37.18 -2.36 -38.66
N SER A 215 -36.89 -2.31 -39.96
CA SER A 215 -37.78 -1.69 -40.96
C SER A 215 -38.99 -2.54 -41.37
N ILE A 216 -39.10 -3.81 -40.94
CA ILE A 216 -40.25 -4.67 -41.29
C ILE A 216 -41.39 -4.53 -40.27
N ASP A 217 -41.12 -4.06 -39.05
CA ASP A 217 -42.12 -3.94 -37.98
C ASP A 217 -42.75 -2.51 -37.86
N VAL A 218 -42.67 -1.69 -38.92
CA VAL A 218 -43.25 -0.31 -38.95
C VAL A 218 -44.34 -0.11 -40.04
N GLU A 219 -45.02 -1.18 -40.48
CA GLU A 219 -46.30 -1.08 -41.23
C GLU A 219 -47.46 -1.80 -40.53
#